data_AF-A0A176QDH5-F1
#
_entry.id   AF-A0A176QDH5-F1
#
_cell.length_a   1.000
_cell.length_b   1.000
_cell.length_c   1.000
_cell.angle_alpha   90.00
_cell.angle_beta   90.00
_cell.angle_gamma   90.00
#
_symmetry.space_group_name_H-M   'P 1'
#
loop_
_entity.id
_entity.type
_entity.pdbx_description
1 polymer ?
#
loop_
_entity_poly.entity_id
_entity_poly.type
_entity_poly.pdbx_seq_one_letter_code
_entity_poly.pdbx_strand_id
1 'polypeptide(L)'
;MPGTSGSETAHNGLALSDAERVGHYIEMWKQATQVNQHFNDIEWRIRGLALTVATFSIGAAGVAAREGATAFGVSVGSLLLVVGLLLWYAFYFVDLAWYHQLLRASVSQTEKIEQEIIKVLPLGGHATAITAGSAYRPNGLVRFLSRRESMRSSDKLMWFYRVGALALILVAIGLQISSMQTEPTPDPVPAVTVKIDR
;
A
#
# COMPACT_ATOMS: atom_id res chain seq x y z
N MET A 1 29.87 71.19 -27.95
CA MET A 1 28.79 70.93 -26.97
C MET A 1 27.97 69.76 -27.49
N PRO A 2 27.59 68.82 -26.62
CA PRO A 2 27.64 67.39 -26.88
C PRO A 2 26.46 66.86 -27.70
N GLY A 3 26.74 65.83 -28.49
CA GLY A 3 25.74 64.85 -28.91
C GLY A 3 25.84 63.61 -28.02
N THR A 4 24.71 62.94 -27.83
CA THR A 4 24.51 61.49 -27.63
C THR A 4 23.00 61.30 -27.71
N SER A 5 22.48 60.72 -28.79
CA SER A 5 22.20 59.27 -28.90
C SER A 5 21.37 58.81 -27.70
N GLY A 6 20.11 58.45 -27.88
CA GLY A 6 19.68 57.40 -28.78
C GLY A 6 18.74 56.54 -27.96
N SER A 7 17.68 56.07 -28.60
CA SER A 7 16.75 55.13 -28.02
C SER A 7 17.47 53.88 -27.51
N GLU A 8 17.39 53.63 -26.21
CA GLU A 8 17.43 52.28 -25.63
C GLU A 8 15.99 51.99 -25.17
N THR A 9 15.21 51.17 -25.88
CA THR A 9 15.14 49.70 -25.71
C THR A 9 15.06 49.30 -24.24
N ALA A 10 14.20 48.42 -23.75
CA ALA A 10 13.12 47.61 -24.27
C ALA A 10 12.61 46.84 -23.02
N HIS A 11 11.40 46.29 -23.08
CA HIS A 11 10.88 45.29 -22.13
C HIS A 11 10.67 45.73 -20.68
N ASN A 12 9.66 46.59 -20.42
CA ASN A 12 8.98 46.56 -19.12
C ASN A 12 7.61 45.85 -19.26
N GLY A 13 7.66 44.65 -19.85
CA GLY A 13 6.52 43.74 -19.89
C GLY A 13 6.62 42.77 -18.72
N LEU A 14 5.78 42.97 -17.71
CA LEU A 14 5.39 41.96 -16.71
C LEU A 14 6.49 41.49 -15.74
N ALA A 15 7.24 42.40 -15.12
CA ALA A 15 7.92 42.06 -13.87
C ALA A 15 6.87 42.00 -12.74
N LEU A 16 6.39 40.79 -12.41
CA LEU A 16 5.50 40.57 -11.27
C LEU A 16 6.15 41.13 -10.00
N SER A 17 5.39 41.83 -9.17
CA SER A 17 5.85 42.26 -7.86
C SER A 17 6.25 41.03 -7.02
N ASP A 18 7.19 41.20 -6.09
CA ASP A 18 7.63 40.08 -5.24
C ASP A 18 6.48 39.44 -4.45
N ALA A 19 5.46 40.24 -4.09
CA ALA A 19 4.24 39.74 -3.45
C ALA A 19 3.42 38.83 -4.37
N GLU A 20 3.25 39.20 -5.65
CA GLU A 20 2.55 38.37 -6.64
C GLU A 20 3.32 37.07 -6.94
N ARG A 21 4.65 37.15 -7.03
CA ARG A 21 5.52 35.97 -7.20
C ARG A 21 5.36 35.00 -6.03
N VAL A 22 5.44 35.49 -4.80
CA VAL A 22 5.23 34.68 -3.58
C VAL A 22 3.83 34.08 -3.55
N GLY A 23 2.81 34.85 -3.95
CA GLY A 23 1.44 34.37 -4.10
C GLY A 23 1.34 33.14 -5.01
N HIS A 24 1.93 33.20 -6.20
CA HIS A 24 1.95 32.06 -7.13
C HIS A 24 2.71 30.85 -6.57
N TYR A 25 3.84 31.05 -5.90
CA TYR A 25 4.55 29.93 -5.25
C TYR A 25 3.70 29.26 -4.17
N ILE A 26 2.98 30.04 -3.35
CA ILE A 26 2.06 29.51 -2.34
C ILE A 26 0.91 28.73 -2.98
N GLU A 27 0.34 29.21 -4.09
CA GLU A 27 -0.69 28.49 -4.85
C GLU A 27 -0.16 27.17 -5.40
N MET A 28 1.02 27.17 -6.01
CA MET A 28 1.70 25.95 -6.47
C MET A 28 1.95 24.96 -5.34
N TRP A 29 2.41 25.44 -4.18
CA TRP A 29 2.64 24.61 -2.99
C TRP A 29 1.34 24.00 -2.45
N LYS A 30 0.26 24.78 -2.39
CA LYS A 30 -1.07 24.28 -1.98
C LYS A 30 -1.54 23.17 -2.92
N GLN A 31 -1.45 23.40 -4.23
CA GLN A 31 -1.85 22.41 -5.23
C GLN A 31 -1.02 21.14 -5.14
N ALA A 32 0.31 21.26 -5.00
CA ALA A 32 1.19 20.11 -4.86
C ALA A 32 0.90 19.32 -3.56
N THR A 33 0.63 20.01 -2.45
CA THR A 33 0.24 19.37 -1.18
C THR A 33 -1.08 18.63 -1.30
N GLN A 34 -2.05 19.17 -2.05
CA GLN A 34 -3.33 18.49 -2.30
C GLN A 34 -3.13 17.21 -3.11
N VAL A 35 -2.24 17.22 -4.12
CA VAL A 35 -1.89 16.01 -4.88
C VAL A 35 -1.22 14.96 -3.99
N ASN A 36 -0.34 15.38 -3.07
CA ASN A 36 0.28 14.46 -2.10
C ASN A 36 -0.78 13.78 -1.21
N GLN A 37 -1.76 14.54 -0.70
CA GLN A 37 -2.86 14.00 0.10
C GLN A 37 -3.69 13.00 -0.71
N HIS A 38 -4.01 13.33 -1.96
CA HIS A 38 -4.76 12.45 -2.84
C HIS A 38 -4.07 11.11 -3.09
N PHE A 39 -2.75 11.11 -3.35
CA PHE A 39 -1.99 9.87 -3.51
C PHE A 39 -1.93 9.05 -2.22
N ASN A 40 -1.72 9.70 -1.07
CA ASN A 40 -1.74 9.02 0.22
C ASN A 40 -3.11 8.36 0.50
N ASP A 41 -4.22 9.01 0.15
CA ASP A 41 -5.56 8.44 0.27
C ASP A 41 -5.77 7.24 -0.65
N ILE A 42 -5.24 7.29 -1.88
CA ILE A 42 -5.28 6.15 -2.81
C ILE A 42 -4.49 4.96 -2.23
N GLU A 43 -3.30 5.17 -1.69
CA GLU A 43 -2.51 4.09 -1.06
C GLU A 43 -3.29 3.40 0.07
N TRP A 44 -3.94 4.16 0.95
CA TRP A 44 -4.77 3.60 2.01
C TRP A 44 -5.95 2.80 1.49
N ARG A 45 -6.59 3.26 0.41
CA ARG A 45 -7.69 2.52 -0.25
C ARG A 45 -7.20 1.19 -0.83
N ILE A 46 -6.05 1.18 -1.49
CA ILE A 46 -5.46 -0.05 -2.07
C ILE A 46 -5.13 -1.07 -0.98
N ARG A 47 -4.55 -0.62 0.14
CA ARG A 47 -4.27 -1.49 1.30
C ARG A 47 -5.55 -2.03 1.92
N GLY A 48 -6.60 -1.21 2.00
CA GLY A 48 -7.93 -1.64 2.44
C GLY A 48 -8.50 -2.75 1.55
N LEU A 49 -8.44 -2.59 0.23
CA LEU A 49 -8.89 -3.61 -0.72
C LEU A 49 -8.09 -4.91 -0.61
N ALA A 50 -6.77 -4.81 -0.43
CA ALA A 50 -5.93 -5.99 -0.20
C ALA A 50 -6.38 -6.77 1.05
N LEU A 51 -6.66 -6.07 2.16
CA LEU A 51 -7.20 -6.67 3.39
C LEU A 51 -8.57 -7.32 3.17
N THR A 52 -9.45 -6.68 2.39
CA THR A 52 -10.75 -7.26 2.03
C THR A 52 -10.56 -8.57 1.27
N VAL A 53 -9.67 -8.60 0.27
CA VAL A 53 -9.39 -9.81 -0.50
C VAL A 53 -8.81 -10.91 0.40
N ALA A 54 -7.84 -10.60 1.26
CA ALA A 54 -7.29 -11.58 2.19
C ALA A 54 -8.37 -12.15 3.13
N THR A 55 -9.22 -11.29 3.69
CA THR A 55 -10.32 -11.71 4.57
C THR A 55 -11.31 -12.60 3.83
N PHE A 56 -11.66 -12.24 2.60
CA PHE A 56 -12.55 -13.04 1.76
C PHE A 56 -11.94 -14.40 1.42
N SER A 57 -10.64 -14.44 1.05
CA SER A 57 -9.94 -15.70 0.77
C SER A 57 -9.87 -16.61 1.99
N ILE A 58 -9.61 -16.07 3.18
CA ILE A 58 -9.63 -16.85 4.43
C ILE A 58 -11.04 -17.37 4.72
N GLY A 59 -12.07 -16.54 4.56
CA GLY A 59 -13.46 -16.94 4.75
C GLY A 59 -13.89 -18.07 3.79
N ALA A 60 -13.62 -17.91 2.50
CA ALA A 60 -13.91 -18.91 1.48
C ALA A 60 -13.15 -20.22 1.74
N ALA A 61 -11.88 -20.13 2.16
CA ALA A 61 -11.09 -21.30 2.53
C ALA A 61 -11.63 -22.02 3.76
N GLY A 62 -12.11 -21.28 4.77
CA GLY A 62 -12.75 -21.85 5.96
C GLY A 62 -14.04 -22.61 5.63
N VAL A 63 -14.85 -22.09 4.70
CA VAL A 63 -16.05 -22.80 4.21
C VAL A 63 -15.67 -24.09 3.47
N ALA A 64 -14.72 -24.02 2.54
CA ALA A 64 -14.24 -25.20 1.82
C ALA A 64 -13.61 -26.26 2.74
N ALA A 65 -12.92 -25.82 3.79
CA ALA A 65 -12.34 -26.72 4.80
C ALA A 65 -13.43 -27.44 5.62
N ARG A 66 -14.53 -26.76 5.96
CA ARG A 66 -15.67 -27.37 6.68
C ARG A 66 -16.31 -28.50 5.88
N GLU A 67 -16.35 -28.38 4.57
CA GLU A 67 -16.93 -29.38 3.66
C GLU A 67 -15.97 -30.55 3.36
N GLY A 68 -14.72 -30.48 3.83
CA GLY A 68 -13.70 -31.49 3.51
C GLY A 68 -13.38 -31.55 2.01
N ALA A 69 -13.66 -30.49 1.27
CA ALA A 69 -13.52 -30.48 -0.18
C ALA A 69 -12.05 -30.62 -0.59
N THR A 70 -11.75 -31.69 -1.34
CA THR A 70 -10.43 -31.94 -1.91
C THR A 70 -10.52 -32.03 -3.43
N ALA A 71 -9.54 -31.48 -4.13
CA ALA A 71 -9.40 -31.55 -5.58
C ALA A 71 -7.98 -31.97 -5.91
N PHE A 72 -7.81 -33.02 -6.72
CA PHE A 72 -6.49 -33.55 -7.12
C PHE A 72 -5.55 -33.87 -5.93
N GLY A 73 -6.11 -34.31 -4.78
CA GLY A 73 -5.33 -34.59 -3.56
C GLY A 73 -4.91 -33.35 -2.74
N VAL A 74 -5.41 -32.16 -3.11
CA VAL A 74 -5.14 -30.89 -2.41
C VAL A 74 -6.44 -30.36 -1.82
N SER A 75 -6.38 -29.78 -0.62
CA SER A 75 -7.53 -29.09 -0.01
C SER A 75 -7.97 -27.92 -0.90
N VAL A 76 -9.25 -27.87 -1.26
CA VAL A 76 -9.82 -26.73 -2.00
C VAL A 76 -9.64 -25.44 -1.20
N GLY A 77 -9.70 -25.49 0.13
CA GLY A 77 -9.42 -24.34 0.98
C GLY A 77 -7.98 -23.84 0.85
N SER A 78 -7.00 -24.75 0.73
CA SER A 78 -5.61 -24.37 0.47
C SER A 78 -5.44 -23.70 -0.91
N LEU A 79 -6.09 -24.23 -1.95
CA LEU A 79 -6.09 -23.63 -3.29
C LEU A 79 -6.69 -22.20 -3.29
N LEU A 80 -7.79 -21.99 -2.58
CA LEU A 80 -8.41 -20.67 -2.44
C LEU A 80 -7.48 -19.66 -1.75
N LEU A 81 -6.69 -20.10 -0.76
CA LEU A 81 -5.69 -19.25 -0.13
C LEU A 81 -4.50 -18.95 -1.04
N VAL A 82 -4.10 -19.89 -1.91
CA VAL A 82 -3.08 -19.61 -2.94
C VAL A 82 -3.57 -18.54 -3.90
N VAL A 83 -4.83 -18.61 -4.35
CA VAL A 83 -5.43 -17.55 -5.19
C VAL A 83 -5.46 -16.22 -4.42
N GLY A 84 -5.86 -16.23 -3.15
CA GLY A 84 -5.82 -15.06 -2.29
C GLY A 84 -4.43 -14.45 -2.14
N LEU A 85 -3.40 -15.31 -2.03
CA LEU A 85 -2.00 -14.90 -1.93
C LEU A 85 -1.49 -14.29 -3.24
N LEU A 86 -1.90 -14.82 -4.40
CA LEU A 86 -1.59 -14.22 -5.70
C LEU A 86 -2.19 -12.82 -5.84
N LEU A 87 -3.46 -12.65 -5.45
CA LEU A 87 -4.10 -11.33 -5.45
C LEU A 87 -3.46 -10.39 -4.43
N TRP A 88 -3.12 -10.87 -3.23
CA TRP A 88 -2.37 -10.12 -2.23
C TRP A 88 -1.03 -9.61 -2.77
N TYR A 89 -0.32 -10.45 -3.51
CA TYR A 89 0.92 -10.06 -4.19
C TYR A 89 0.69 -9.06 -5.33
N ALA A 90 -0.40 -9.20 -6.10
CA ALA A 90 -0.76 -8.23 -7.12
C ALA A 90 -1.00 -6.84 -6.51
N PHE A 91 -1.72 -6.77 -5.39
CA PHE A 91 -1.90 -5.52 -4.65
C PHE A 91 -0.59 -4.96 -4.10
N TYR A 92 0.29 -5.82 -3.57
CA TYR A 92 1.64 -5.41 -3.16
C TYR A 92 2.42 -4.75 -4.29
N PHE A 93 2.41 -5.38 -5.47
CA PHE A 93 3.12 -4.87 -6.63
C PHE A 93 2.58 -3.51 -7.06
N VAL A 94 1.26 -3.36 -7.16
CA VAL A 94 0.63 -2.10 -7.54
C VAL A 94 0.91 -1.00 -6.52
N ASP A 95 0.77 -1.28 -5.22
CA ASP A 95 1.01 -0.31 -4.15
C ASP A 95 2.49 0.15 -4.14
N LEU A 96 3.44 -0.78 -4.20
CA LEU A 96 4.86 -0.45 -4.10
C LEU A 96 5.47 0.09 -5.40
N ALA A 97 5.20 -0.55 -6.54
CA ALA A 97 5.87 -0.24 -7.80
C ALA A 97 5.28 1.02 -8.46
N TRP A 98 3.98 1.25 -8.29
CA TRP A 98 3.29 2.35 -8.97
C TRP A 98 2.99 3.49 -7.99
N TYR A 99 2.09 3.26 -7.03
CA TYR A 99 1.54 4.36 -6.23
C TYR A 99 2.53 4.96 -5.25
N HIS A 100 3.31 4.14 -4.55
CA HIS A 100 4.34 4.63 -3.63
C HIS A 100 5.41 5.47 -4.33
N GLN A 101 5.75 5.12 -5.56
CA GLN A 101 6.72 5.89 -6.35
C GLN A 101 6.12 7.21 -6.83
N LEU A 102 4.84 7.24 -7.19
CA LEU A 102 4.12 8.47 -7.54
C LEU A 102 4.00 9.42 -6.34
N LEU A 103 3.66 8.89 -5.15
CA LEU A 103 3.61 9.69 -3.93
C LEU A 103 4.98 10.31 -3.61
N ARG A 104 6.05 9.51 -3.67
CA ARG A 104 7.42 10.00 -3.44
C ARG A 104 7.85 11.07 -4.44
N ALA A 105 7.50 10.91 -5.72
CA ALA A 105 7.80 11.90 -6.75
C ALA A 105 7.06 13.21 -6.49
N SER A 106 5.77 13.14 -6.14
CA SER A 106 4.95 14.30 -5.82
C SER A 106 5.48 15.06 -4.60
N VAL A 107 5.83 14.34 -3.52
CA VAL A 107 6.44 14.94 -2.32
C VAL A 107 7.77 15.61 -2.65
N SER A 108 8.64 14.96 -3.43
CA SER A 108 9.92 15.56 -3.83
C SER A 108 9.75 16.86 -4.63
N GLN A 109 8.71 16.95 -5.46
CA GLN A 109 8.40 18.18 -6.17
C GLN A 109 7.88 19.27 -5.21
N THR A 110 7.05 18.91 -4.23
CA THR A 110 6.58 19.84 -3.19
C THR A 110 7.74 20.38 -2.35
N GLU A 111 8.70 19.53 -1.97
CA GLU A 111 9.90 19.93 -1.23
C GLU A 111 10.73 20.96 -2.01
N LYS A 112 10.88 20.81 -3.33
CA LYS A 112 11.58 21.80 -4.17
C LYS A 112 10.85 23.15 -4.19
N ILE A 113 9.52 23.15 -4.29
CA ILE A 113 8.72 24.37 -4.24
C ILE A 113 8.85 25.03 -2.86
N GLU A 114 8.77 24.23 -1.80
CA GLU A 114 8.87 24.70 -0.42
C GLU A 114 10.25 25.31 -0.12
N GLN A 115 11.34 24.76 -0.65
CA GLN A 115 12.69 25.33 -0.53
C GLN A 115 12.79 26.73 -1.12
N GLU A 116 12.08 27.03 -2.21
CA GLU A 116 12.03 28.37 -2.79
C GLU A 116 11.19 29.33 -1.93
N ILE A 117 10.08 28.84 -1.35
CA ILE A 117 9.24 29.63 -0.44
C ILE A 117 9.99 29.98 0.84
N ILE A 118 10.74 29.05 1.43
CA ILE A 118 11.48 29.25 2.70
C ILE A 118 12.49 30.39 2.61
N LYS A 119 13.06 30.66 1.43
CA LYS A 119 13.98 31.78 1.21
C LYS A 119 13.33 33.14 1.52
N VAL A 120 12.00 33.22 1.42
CA VAL A 120 11.22 34.45 1.61
C VAL A 120 10.32 34.38 2.84
N LEU A 121 9.75 33.21 3.14
CA LEU A 121 8.98 32.91 4.35
C LEU A 121 9.62 31.72 5.11
N PRO A 122 10.52 31.98 6.07
CA PRO A 122 11.27 30.92 6.76
C PRO A 122 10.41 29.97 7.62
N LEU A 123 9.15 30.33 7.91
CA LEU A 123 8.20 29.49 8.65
C LEU A 123 7.42 28.48 7.77
N GLY A 124 7.65 28.46 6.46
CA GLY A 124 6.87 27.64 5.50
C GLY A 124 7.26 26.16 5.37
N GLY A 125 8.23 25.65 6.15
CA GLY A 125 8.82 24.32 5.95
C GLY A 125 8.06 23.16 6.59
N HIS A 126 6.90 22.78 6.06
CA HIS A 126 6.05 21.71 6.60
C HIS A 126 6.33 20.34 5.96
N ALA A 127 6.46 20.27 4.63
CA ALA A 127 6.72 19.02 3.93
C ALA A 127 8.10 18.47 4.28
N THR A 128 9.11 19.35 4.35
CA THR A 128 10.48 19.01 4.73
C THR A 128 10.56 18.44 6.17
N ALA A 129 9.78 19.01 7.10
CA ALA A 129 9.70 18.54 8.47
C ALA A 129 9.05 17.15 8.59
N ILE A 130 7.98 16.89 7.81
CA ILE A 130 7.31 15.58 7.77
C ILE A 130 8.25 14.50 7.23
N THR A 131 8.96 14.77 6.14
CA THR A 131 9.95 13.82 5.57
C THR A 131 11.02 13.48 6.59
N ALA A 132 11.58 14.48 7.28
CA ALA A 132 12.59 14.30 8.31
C ALA A 132 12.08 13.49 9.53
N GLY A 133 10.83 13.72 9.95
CA GLY A 133 10.18 13.01 11.05
C GLY A 133 9.68 11.60 10.73
N SER A 134 9.59 11.22 9.44
CA SER A 134 8.95 9.97 9.01
C SER A 134 9.71 8.68 9.37
N ALA A 135 10.99 8.80 9.76
CA ALA A 135 11.85 7.67 10.10
C ALA A 135 11.36 6.97 11.38
N TYR A 136 10.85 5.74 11.24
CA TYR A 136 10.46 4.93 12.40
C TYR A 136 11.63 4.03 12.79
N ARG A 137 12.04 4.09 14.06
CA ARG A 137 12.99 3.14 14.65
C ARG A 137 12.21 1.98 15.27
N PRO A 138 12.25 0.77 14.69
CA PRO A 138 11.51 -0.37 15.22
C PRO A 138 12.11 -0.85 16.55
N ASN A 139 11.26 -1.19 17.52
CA ASN A 139 11.65 -1.75 18.81
C ASN A 139 11.26 -3.24 18.94
N GLY A 140 11.98 -3.98 19.79
CA GLY A 140 11.62 -5.34 20.23
C GLY A 140 11.51 -6.38 19.10
N LEU A 141 10.38 -7.09 19.07
CA LEU A 141 10.09 -8.23 18.19
C LEU A 141 10.11 -7.83 16.70
N VAL A 142 9.73 -6.59 16.38
CA VAL A 142 9.79 -6.04 15.02
C VAL A 142 11.24 -5.76 14.59
N ARG A 143 12.12 -5.31 15.49
CA ARG A 143 13.56 -5.17 15.18
C ARG A 143 14.20 -6.53 14.92
N PHE A 144 13.82 -7.54 15.71
CA PHE A 144 14.31 -8.91 15.55
C PHE A 144 13.90 -9.53 14.21
N LEU A 145 12.62 -9.46 13.82
CA LEU A 145 12.18 -10.00 12.53
C LEU A 145 12.57 -9.12 11.33
N SER A 146 12.58 -7.79 11.46
CA SER A 146 12.87 -6.88 10.34
C SER A 146 14.37 -6.72 10.11
N ARG A 147 15.22 -6.99 11.12
CA ARG A 147 16.69 -6.82 11.11
C ARG A 147 17.19 -5.45 10.63
N ARG A 148 16.34 -4.42 10.63
CA ARG A 148 16.69 -3.06 10.20
C ARG A 148 16.63 -2.08 11.36
N GLU A 149 17.64 -1.22 11.46
CA GLU A 149 17.75 -0.20 12.51
C GLU A 149 16.86 1.03 12.28
N SER A 150 16.44 1.26 11.03
CA SER A 150 15.44 2.27 10.68
C SER A 150 14.55 1.74 9.56
N MET A 151 13.24 1.99 9.67
CA MET A 151 12.25 1.66 8.65
C MET A 151 11.79 2.95 7.99
N ARG A 152 12.19 3.13 6.73
CA ARG A 152 11.62 4.18 5.85
C ARG A 152 10.23 3.74 5.37
N SER A 153 9.48 4.63 4.74
CA SER A 153 8.09 4.34 4.32
C SER A 153 7.99 3.08 3.43
N SER A 154 8.95 2.86 2.53
CA SER A 154 9.03 1.63 1.72
C SER A 154 9.21 0.35 2.55
N ASP A 155 9.95 0.43 3.67
CA ASP A 155 10.21 -0.72 4.54
C ASP A 155 8.99 -1.06 5.39
N LYS A 156 8.26 -0.03 5.85
CA LYS A 156 6.97 -0.20 6.55
C LYS A 156 5.96 -0.91 5.64
N LEU A 157 5.91 -0.51 4.38
CA LEU A 157 5.03 -1.11 3.39
C LEU A 157 5.38 -2.58 3.14
N MET A 158 6.65 -2.86 2.88
CA MET A 158 7.13 -4.22 2.66
C MET A 158 6.87 -5.12 3.88
N TRP A 159 6.99 -4.58 5.10
CA TRP A 159 6.68 -5.29 6.32
C TRP A 159 5.20 -5.69 6.41
N PHE A 160 4.28 -4.74 6.14
CA PHE A 160 2.83 -5.01 6.13
C PHE A 160 2.46 -6.17 5.20
N TYR A 161 2.93 -6.14 3.95
CA TYR A 161 2.61 -7.19 2.99
C TYR A 161 3.26 -8.53 3.31
N ARG A 162 4.47 -8.54 3.90
CA ARG A 162 5.13 -9.78 4.36
C ARG A 162 4.38 -10.45 5.50
N VAL A 163 3.90 -9.69 6.48
CA VAL A 163 3.12 -10.23 7.60
C VAL A 163 1.81 -10.84 7.09
N GLY A 164 1.09 -10.14 6.20
CA GLY A 164 -0.14 -10.68 5.62
C GLY A 164 0.09 -11.93 4.76
N ALA A 165 1.14 -11.95 3.93
CA ALA A 165 1.49 -13.11 3.12
C ALA A 165 1.86 -14.32 4.00
N LEU A 166 2.64 -14.11 5.07
CA LEU A 166 3.00 -15.16 6.01
C LEU A 166 1.75 -15.75 6.69
N ALA A 167 0.81 -14.90 7.11
CA ALA A 167 -0.45 -15.35 7.70
C ALA A 167 -1.23 -16.26 6.73
N LEU A 168 -1.40 -15.84 5.46
CA LEU A 168 -2.08 -16.63 4.44
C LEU A 168 -1.39 -17.98 4.19
N ILE A 169 -0.05 -17.99 4.11
CA ILE A 169 0.74 -19.22 3.92
C ILE A 169 0.55 -20.19 5.09
N LEU A 170 0.60 -19.69 6.33
CA LEU A 170 0.44 -20.54 7.51
C LEU A 170 -0.95 -21.19 7.55
N VAL A 171 -2.00 -20.46 7.19
CA VAL A 171 -3.36 -21.02 7.09
C VAL A 171 -3.43 -22.05 5.97
N ALA A 172 -2.84 -21.77 4.79
CA ALA A 172 -2.86 -22.68 3.66
C ALA A 172 -2.17 -24.03 3.96
N ILE A 173 -1.03 -23.99 4.66
CA ILE A 173 -0.31 -25.18 5.13
C ILE A 173 -1.14 -25.93 6.17
N GLY A 174 -1.72 -25.22 7.15
CA GLY A 174 -2.57 -25.83 8.17
C GLY A 174 -3.76 -26.58 7.58
N LEU A 175 -4.44 -25.97 6.60
CA LEU A 175 -5.55 -26.62 5.88
C LEU A 175 -5.09 -27.84 5.07
N GLN A 176 -3.93 -27.76 4.43
CA GLN A 176 -3.41 -28.90 3.68
C GLN A 176 -3.08 -30.08 4.60
N ILE A 177 -2.42 -29.83 5.74
CA ILE A 177 -2.12 -30.88 6.73
C ILE A 177 -3.42 -31.47 7.29
N SER A 178 -4.42 -30.63 7.60
CA SER A 178 -5.72 -31.10 8.08
C SER A 178 -6.43 -32.00 7.07
N SER A 179 -6.31 -31.72 5.77
CA SER A 179 -6.89 -32.59 4.73
C SER A 179 -6.21 -33.94 4.59
N MET A 180 -4.96 -34.09 5.03
CA MET A 180 -4.25 -35.37 5.04
C MET A 180 -4.65 -36.27 6.21
N GLN A 181 -5.23 -35.69 7.27
CA GLN A 181 -5.63 -36.41 8.48
C GLN A 181 -7.10 -36.86 8.46
N THR A 182 -7.86 -36.45 7.45
CA THR A 182 -9.26 -36.83 7.30
C THR A 182 -9.34 -38.24 6.73
N GLU A 183 -9.56 -39.23 7.60
CA GLU A 183 -9.94 -40.59 7.19
C GLU A 183 -11.22 -40.54 6.33
N PRO A 184 -11.34 -41.36 5.27
CA PRO A 184 -12.57 -41.46 4.50
C PRO A 184 -13.71 -41.83 5.45
N THR A 185 -14.80 -41.05 5.40
CA THR A 185 -15.99 -41.35 6.18
C THR A 185 -16.47 -42.76 5.79
N PRO A 186 -16.73 -43.67 6.75
CA PRO A 186 -17.23 -45.00 6.41
C PRO A 186 -18.49 -44.85 5.57
N ASP A 187 -18.60 -45.64 4.50
CA ASP A 187 -19.80 -45.66 3.67
C ASP A 187 -21.04 -45.80 4.58
N PRO A 188 -22.12 -45.02 4.33
CA PRO A 188 -23.34 -45.16 5.10
C PRO A 188 -23.79 -46.62 5.02
N VAL A 189 -23.85 -47.28 6.17
CA VAL A 189 -24.31 -48.67 6.28
C VAL A 189 -25.65 -48.75 5.56
N PRO A 190 -25.82 -49.63 4.56
CA PRO A 190 -27.07 -49.73 3.83
C PRO A 190 -28.19 -49.95 4.83
N ALA A 191 -29.18 -49.05 4.81
CA ALA A 191 -30.34 -49.16 5.67
C ALA A 191 -31.01 -50.50 5.36
N VAL A 192 -30.86 -51.47 6.26
CA VAL A 192 -31.54 -52.75 6.17
C VAL A 192 -33.03 -52.46 6.36
N THR A 193 -33.74 -52.27 5.25
CA THR A 193 -35.20 -52.24 5.26
C THR A 193 -35.68 -53.66 5.56
N VAL A 194 -35.89 -53.96 6.84
CA VAL A 194 -36.61 -55.16 7.26
C VAL A 194 -38.05 -54.99 6.76
N LYS A 195 -38.39 -55.65 5.66
CA LYS A 195 -39.80 -55.87 5.28
C LYS A 195 -40.39 -56.81 6.32
N ILE A 196 -41.17 -56.26 7.24
CA ILE A 196 -42.04 -57.04 8.11
C ILE A 196 -43.23 -57.44 7.25
N ASP A 197 -43.21 -58.67 6.73
CA ASP A 197 -44.42 -59.29 6.21
C ASP A 197 -45.36 -59.59 7.40
N ARG A 198 -46.63 -59.26 7.20
CA ARG A 198 -47.71 -59.17 8.19
C ARG A 198 -47.97 -60.44 8.98
#